data_AF-A0A8S1TDA0-F1
#
_entry.id   AF-A0A8S1TDA0-F1
#
_cell.length_a   1.000
_cell.length_b   1.000
_cell.length_c   1.000
_cell.angle_alpha   90.00
_cell.angle_beta   90.00
_cell.angle_gamma   90.00
#
_symmetry.space_group_name_H-M   'P 1'
#
loop_
_entity.id
_entity.type
_entity.pdbx_description
1 polymer ?
#
loop_
_entity_poly.entity_id
_entity_poly.type
_entity_poly.pdbx_seq_one_letter_code
_entity_poly.pdbx_strand_id
1 'polypeptide(L)'
;MSTKIENSEQLYSELTDQGDESNILISNQDPITLYNKFIKVYNVDDNKVNGITLRYMIQSKVVQFIHNYLRNYLGMAVFLLILILLPFINLLFYILLLVAWVRLSQNYAIFQQNIGQVMDPFANMIENSDLCEMMKKNYVIFDMEIKENEGLHFSTKVKEMIKNRSNGNNKIKYTIYNQTLKEQFYGYPNSRITYFKWILVSTLIIIAQLTLMIIYFSKI
;
A
#
# COMPACT_ATOMS: atom_id res chain seq x y z
N MET A 1 -11.30 36.02 -7.68
CA MET A 1 -11.74 34.63 -7.85
C MET A 1 -10.99 33.65 -6.91
N SER A 2 -10.47 34.13 -5.77
CA SER A 2 -9.57 33.37 -4.86
C SER A 2 -10.23 32.99 -3.52
N THR A 3 -11.29 33.70 -3.12
CA THR A 3 -11.91 33.58 -1.79
C THR A 3 -12.84 32.38 -1.60
N LYS A 4 -13.25 31.71 -2.69
CA LYS A 4 -14.18 30.56 -2.63
C LYS A 4 -13.48 29.23 -2.35
N ILE A 5 -12.21 29.12 -2.72
CA ILE A 5 -11.40 27.92 -2.55
C ILE A 5 -10.86 27.87 -1.11
N GLU A 6 -10.35 29.00 -0.59
CA GLU A 6 -9.86 29.12 0.79
C GLU A 6 -10.91 28.76 1.85
N ASN A 7 -12.16 29.21 1.67
CA ASN A 7 -13.26 28.88 2.60
C ASN A 7 -13.60 27.38 2.60
N SER A 8 -13.40 26.71 1.46
CA SER A 8 -13.66 25.27 1.37
C SER A 8 -12.55 24.49 2.05
N GLU A 9 -11.28 24.83 1.80
CA GLU A 9 -10.12 24.19 2.43
C GLU A 9 -10.13 24.32 3.95
N GLN A 10 -10.51 25.49 4.50
CA GLN A 10 -10.65 25.68 5.95
C GLN A 10 -11.74 24.76 6.54
N LEU A 11 -12.92 24.70 5.91
CA LEU A 11 -14.02 23.83 6.33
C LEU A 11 -13.61 22.34 6.33
N TYR A 12 -12.90 21.89 5.29
CA TYR A 12 -12.43 20.50 5.23
C TYR A 12 -11.33 20.19 6.26
N SER A 13 -10.51 21.17 6.62
CA SER A 13 -9.45 20.99 7.61
C SER A 13 -10.01 20.78 9.02
N GLU A 14 -11.08 21.51 9.37
CA GLU A 14 -11.78 21.42 10.66
C GLU A 14 -12.60 20.12 10.81
N LEU A 15 -13.06 19.53 9.70
CA LEU A 15 -13.86 18.29 9.69
C LEU A 15 -13.05 16.98 9.80
N THR A 16 -11.71 17.07 9.84
CA THR A 16 -10.84 15.88 9.84
C THR A 16 -10.21 15.59 11.21
N ASP A 17 -11.05 15.28 12.19
CA ASP A 17 -10.58 14.70 13.45
C ASP A 17 -10.13 13.25 13.23
N GLN A 18 -8.89 12.94 13.66
CA GLN A 18 -8.19 11.65 13.54
C GLN A 18 -7.59 11.33 12.17
N GLY A 19 -6.43 11.94 11.87
CA GLY A 19 -5.73 11.65 10.63
C GLY A 19 -4.22 11.87 10.61
N ASP A 20 -3.49 11.85 11.72
CA ASP A 20 -2.02 12.01 11.69
C ASP A 20 -1.32 10.92 10.83
N GLU A 21 -1.95 9.76 10.66
CA GLU A 21 -1.44 8.67 9.80
C GLU A 21 -1.89 8.74 8.33
N SER A 22 -2.78 9.66 7.97
CA SER A 22 -3.35 9.79 6.61
C SER A 22 -2.49 10.62 5.65
N ASN A 23 -1.42 11.25 6.18
CA ASN A 23 -0.49 12.10 5.44
C ASN A 23 -0.01 11.46 4.12
N ILE A 24 -0.12 12.23 3.04
CA ILE A 24 0.49 11.93 1.74
C ILE A 24 2.03 11.86 1.89
N LEU A 25 2.63 10.93 1.13
CA LEU A 25 4.07 10.73 0.89
C LEU A 25 4.83 9.66 1.69
N ILE A 26 4.24 8.50 1.98
CA ILE A 26 5.10 7.31 2.19
C ILE A 26 4.71 6.15 1.28
N SER A 27 4.97 6.34 -0.03
CA SER A 27 5.22 5.26 -1.00
C SER A 27 6.49 4.45 -0.65
N ASN A 28 7.21 4.82 0.40
CA ASN A 28 8.49 4.21 0.79
C ASN A 28 8.33 2.97 1.68
N GLN A 29 7.10 2.61 2.04
CA GLN A 29 6.87 1.48 2.93
C GLN A 29 6.80 0.18 2.14
N ASP A 30 7.20 -0.90 2.81
CA ASP A 30 7.14 -2.23 2.25
C ASP A 30 5.68 -2.64 1.96
N PRO A 31 5.47 -3.57 1.01
CA PRO A 31 4.14 -3.93 0.54
C PRO A 31 3.22 -4.51 1.64
N ILE A 32 3.78 -5.13 2.69
CA ILE A 32 2.98 -5.65 3.81
C ILE A 32 2.43 -4.47 4.63
N THR A 33 3.27 -3.48 4.91
CA THR A 33 2.86 -2.28 5.66
C THR A 33 1.82 -1.46 4.89
N LEU A 34 2.01 -1.27 3.58
CA LEU A 34 1.03 -0.59 2.72
C LEU A 34 -0.32 -1.31 2.72
N TYR A 35 -0.32 -2.63 2.57
CA TYR A 35 -1.54 -3.43 2.64
C TYR A 35 -2.22 -3.29 4.01
N ASN A 36 -1.46 -3.41 5.09
CA ASN A 36 -1.99 -3.31 6.45
C ASN A 36 -2.58 -1.93 6.77
N LYS A 37 -2.05 -0.85 6.17
CA LYS A 37 -2.66 0.48 6.24
C LYS A 37 -4.05 0.50 5.62
N PHE A 38 -4.21 -0.07 4.43
CA PHE A 38 -5.53 -0.22 3.83
C PHE A 38 -6.47 -1.03 4.74
N ILE A 39 -6.01 -2.19 5.25
CA ILE A 39 -6.85 -3.03 6.13
C ILE A 39 -7.28 -2.28 7.40
N LYS A 40 -6.43 -1.40 7.94
CA LYS A 40 -6.82 -0.52 9.05
C LYS A 40 -7.95 0.42 8.68
N VAL A 41 -7.92 1.03 7.49
CA VAL A 41 -8.99 1.90 7.00
C VAL A 41 -10.27 1.10 6.73
N TYR A 42 -10.15 -0.06 6.06
CA TYR A 42 -11.27 -0.94 5.77
C TYR A 42 -11.99 -1.43 7.03
N ASN A 43 -11.24 -1.80 8.07
CA ASN A 43 -11.78 -2.36 9.31
C ASN A 43 -12.43 -1.31 10.24
N VAL A 44 -12.57 -0.05 9.81
CA VAL A 44 -13.48 0.91 10.46
C VAL A 44 -14.92 0.47 10.17
N ASP A 45 -15.80 0.52 11.18
CA ASP A 45 -17.15 -0.05 11.09
C ASP A 45 -17.96 0.46 9.90
N ASP A 46 -17.82 1.76 9.57
CA ASP A 46 -18.52 2.40 8.44
C ASP A 46 -18.03 1.92 7.06
N ASN A 47 -16.82 1.37 6.99
CA ASN A 47 -16.16 0.93 5.77
C ASN A 47 -16.29 -0.58 5.52
N LYS A 48 -16.58 -1.37 6.56
CA LYS A 48 -16.73 -2.83 6.43
C LYS A 48 -17.88 -3.16 5.51
N VAL A 49 -17.67 -4.14 4.63
CA VAL A 49 -18.73 -4.67 3.76
C VAL A 49 -19.36 -5.84 4.46
N ASN A 50 -20.68 -5.81 4.65
CA ASN A 50 -21.44 -6.85 5.35
C ASN A 50 -20.92 -7.16 6.77
N GLY A 51 -20.31 -6.18 7.45
CA GLY A 51 -19.72 -6.36 8.78
C GLY A 51 -18.48 -7.27 8.82
N ILE A 52 -17.96 -7.69 7.66
CA ILE A 52 -16.80 -8.59 7.59
C ILE A 52 -15.55 -7.81 7.99
N THR A 53 -14.74 -8.40 8.87
CA THR A 53 -13.43 -7.85 9.27
C THR A 53 -12.34 -8.61 8.52
N LEU A 54 -11.51 -7.87 7.76
CA LEU A 54 -10.40 -8.46 7.01
C LEU A 54 -9.17 -8.64 7.89
N ARG A 55 -8.38 -9.65 7.56
CA ARG A 55 -7.20 -10.02 8.35
C ARG A 55 -5.97 -9.20 7.95
N TYR A 56 -5.22 -8.74 8.94
CA TYR A 56 -3.91 -8.13 8.74
C TYR A 56 -2.86 -9.16 8.30
N MET A 57 -1.94 -8.72 7.45
CA MET A 57 -0.74 -9.46 7.09
C MET A 57 0.30 -9.41 8.22
N ILE A 58 1.09 -10.47 8.31
CA ILE A 58 2.15 -10.62 9.29
C ILE A 58 3.36 -9.79 8.85
N GLN A 59 3.72 -8.80 9.67
CA GLN A 59 4.86 -7.93 9.44
C GLN A 59 6.20 -8.69 9.43
N SER A 60 7.16 -8.22 8.64
CA SER A 60 8.48 -8.84 8.52
C SER A 60 9.59 -7.81 8.35
N LYS A 61 10.51 -7.77 9.32
CA LYS A 61 11.71 -6.91 9.25
C LYS A 61 12.61 -7.24 8.06
N VAL A 62 12.66 -8.51 7.64
CA VAL A 62 13.45 -8.94 6.47
C VAL A 62 12.86 -8.38 5.18
N VAL A 63 11.54 -8.39 5.04
CA VAL A 63 10.87 -7.81 3.87
C VAL A 63 11.07 -6.30 3.83
N GLN A 64 10.94 -5.62 4.98
CA GLN A 64 11.21 -4.18 5.11
C GLN A 64 12.65 -3.84 4.70
N PHE A 65 13.63 -4.59 5.21
CA PHE A 65 15.04 -4.40 4.88
C PHE A 65 15.30 -4.53 3.38
N ILE A 66 14.83 -5.62 2.76
CA ILE A 66 15.02 -5.84 1.32
C ILE A 66 14.28 -4.78 0.49
N HIS A 67 13.05 -4.42 0.87
CA HIS A 67 12.26 -3.42 0.15
C HIS A 67 12.96 -2.06 0.12
N ASN A 68 13.45 -1.60 1.27
CA ASN A 68 14.18 -0.33 1.38
C ASN A 68 15.43 -0.34 0.50
N TYR A 69 16.11 -1.48 0.42
CA TYR A 69 17.31 -1.64 -0.40
C TYR A 69 17.02 -1.58 -1.91
N LEU A 70 15.98 -2.29 -2.36
CA LEU A 70 15.61 -2.39 -3.77
C LEU A 70 14.96 -1.13 -4.35
N ARG A 71 14.72 -0.09 -3.54
CA ARG A 71 14.03 1.12 -3.99
C ARG A 71 14.97 2.24 -4.46
N ASN A 72 16.24 2.20 -4.05
CA ASN A 72 17.20 3.23 -4.41
C ASN A 72 17.90 2.84 -5.74
N TYR A 73 17.52 3.44 -6.87
CA TYR A 73 18.07 3.08 -8.19
C TYR A 73 19.60 3.25 -8.30
N LEU A 74 20.15 4.33 -7.76
CA LEU A 74 21.60 4.56 -7.76
C LEU A 74 22.30 3.55 -6.85
N GLY A 75 21.76 3.35 -5.64
CA GLY A 75 22.27 2.37 -4.68
C GLY A 75 22.19 0.94 -5.22
N MET A 76 21.15 0.61 -5.98
CA MET A 76 20.94 -0.68 -6.62
C MET A 76 22.01 -0.97 -7.68
N ALA A 77 22.40 0.01 -8.50
CA ALA A 77 23.47 -0.17 -9.48
C ALA A 77 24.82 -0.45 -8.81
N VAL A 78 25.17 0.33 -7.77
CA VAL A 78 26.39 0.11 -6.98
C VAL A 78 26.36 -1.26 -6.31
N PHE A 79 25.20 -1.66 -5.78
CA PHE A 79 25.06 -2.97 -5.14
C PHE A 79 25.20 -4.13 -6.12
N LEU A 80 24.63 -4.03 -7.32
CA LEU A 80 24.80 -5.06 -8.34
C LEU A 80 26.29 -5.31 -8.64
N LEU A 81 27.10 -4.25 -8.69
CA LEU A 81 28.55 -4.36 -8.86
C LEU A 81 29.20 -5.07 -7.66
N ILE A 82 28.81 -4.74 -6.42
CA ILE A 82 29.26 -5.44 -5.21
C ILE A 82 28.87 -6.92 -5.26
N LEU A 83 27.64 -7.25 -5.66
CA LEU A 83 27.15 -8.62 -5.76
C LEU A 83 27.96 -9.44 -6.78
N ILE A 84 28.36 -8.84 -7.91
CA ILE A 84 29.18 -9.50 -8.93
C ILE A 84 30.61 -9.76 -8.44
N LEU A 85 31.20 -8.80 -7.73
CA LEU A 85 32.60 -8.90 -7.27
C LEU A 85 32.76 -9.77 -6.01
N LEU A 86 31.76 -9.81 -5.13
CA LEU A 86 31.85 -10.45 -3.82
C LEU A 86 30.85 -11.62 -3.69
N PRO A 87 31.26 -12.87 -3.98
CA PRO A 87 30.35 -14.02 -4.06
C PRO A 87 29.67 -14.35 -2.73
N PHE A 88 30.36 -14.19 -1.60
CA PHE A 88 29.78 -14.42 -0.28
C PHE A 88 28.68 -13.42 0.06
N ILE A 89 28.81 -12.16 -0.37
CA ILE A 89 27.78 -11.14 -0.17
C ILE A 89 26.55 -11.48 -1.01
N ASN A 90 26.76 -11.91 -2.26
CA ASN A 90 25.65 -12.33 -3.12
C ASN A 90 24.93 -13.56 -2.58
N LEU A 91 25.64 -14.55 -2.04
CA LEU A 91 25.02 -15.71 -1.41
C LEU A 91 24.19 -15.32 -0.18
N LEU A 92 24.69 -14.43 0.68
CA LEU A 92 23.93 -13.93 1.82
C LEU A 92 22.67 -13.18 1.37
N PHE A 93 22.80 -12.30 0.37
CA PHE A 93 21.68 -11.56 -0.18
C PHE A 93 20.63 -12.49 -0.83
N TYR A 94 21.07 -13.52 -1.54
CA TYR A 94 20.21 -14.57 -2.10
C TYR A 94 19.36 -15.24 -1.01
N ILE A 95 19.98 -15.65 0.10
CA ILE A 95 19.28 -16.27 1.24
C ILE A 95 18.24 -15.30 1.82
N LEU A 96 18.59 -14.02 2.00
CA LEU A 96 17.66 -13.01 2.50
C LEU A 96 16.47 -12.79 1.54
N LEU A 97 16.72 -12.78 0.22
CA LEU A 97 15.67 -12.71 -0.79
C LEU A 97 14.72 -13.91 -0.73
N LEU A 98 15.25 -15.12 -0.57
CA LEU A 98 14.44 -16.32 -0.40
C LEU A 98 13.55 -16.24 0.85
N VAL A 99 14.12 -15.84 1.99
CA VAL A 99 13.37 -15.63 3.24
C VAL A 99 12.26 -14.60 3.06
N ALA A 100 12.58 -13.46 2.42
CA ALA A 100 11.58 -12.43 2.14
C ALA A 100 10.47 -12.93 1.21
N TRP A 101 10.82 -13.67 0.16
CA TRP A 101 9.85 -14.23 -0.79
C TRP A 101 8.93 -15.28 -0.15
N VAL A 102 9.46 -16.13 0.73
CA VAL A 102 8.64 -17.07 1.52
C VAL A 102 7.64 -16.30 2.39
N ARG A 103 8.08 -15.25 3.08
CA ARG A 103 7.20 -14.38 3.89
C ARG A 103 6.13 -13.70 3.06
N LEU A 104 6.46 -13.21 1.88
CA LEU A 104 5.48 -12.63 0.95
C LEU A 104 4.49 -13.68 0.43
N SER A 105 4.95 -14.91 0.18
CA SER A 105 4.05 -16.00 -0.25
C SER A 105 3.10 -16.45 0.87
N GLN A 106 3.56 -16.48 2.12
CA GLN A 106 2.69 -16.72 3.29
C GLN A 106 1.59 -15.65 3.41
N ASN A 107 1.98 -14.37 3.31
CA ASN A 107 1.04 -13.25 3.38
C ASN A 107 0.11 -13.17 2.17
N TYR A 108 0.50 -13.71 1.01
CA TYR A 108 -0.39 -13.86 -0.13
C TYR A 108 -1.58 -14.78 0.14
N ALA A 109 -1.41 -15.80 0.98
CA ALA A 109 -2.54 -16.63 1.39
C ALA A 109 -3.58 -15.80 2.17
N ILE A 110 -3.13 -14.86 3.01
CA ILE A 110 -4.01 -13.92 3.72
C ILE A 110 -4.71 -12.99 2.72
N PHE A 111 -3.97 -12.45 1.75
CA PHE A 111 -4.56 -11.64 0.67
C PHE A 111 -5.68 -12.40 -0.06
N GLN A 112 -5.42 -13.64 -0.47
CA GLN A 112 -6.38 -14.49 -1.17
C GLN A 112 -7.62 -14.80 -0.33
N GLN A 113 -7.44 -15.05 0.97
CA GLN A 113 -8.56 -15.22 1.90
C GLN A 113 -9.41 -13.95 1.99
N ASN A 114 -8.77 -12.79 2.15
CA ASN A 114 -9.47 -11.50 2.27
C ASN A 114 -10.29 -11.16 1.01
N ILE A 115 -9.71 -11.30 -0.19
CA ILE A 115 -10.46 -11.05 -1.45
C ILE A 115 -11.56 -12.08 -1.69
N GLY A 116 -11.40 -13.30 -1.17
CA GLY A 116 -12.44 -14.33 -1.23
C GLY A 116 -13.63 -14.06 -0.32
N GLN A 117 -13.43 -13.28 0.75
CA GLN A 117 -14.49 -12.89 1.68
C GLN A 117 -15.29 -11.67 1.20
N VAL A 118 -14.63 -10.74 0.50
CA VAL A 118 -15.22 -9.46 0.10
C VAL A 118 -14.86 -9.18 -1.36
N MET A 119 -15.87 -9.22 -2.23
CA MET A 119 -15.69 -9.04 -3.68
C MET A 119 -15.19 -7.63 -4.05
N ASP A 120 -15.73 -6.60 -3.40
CA ASP A 120 -15.26 -5.22 -3.54
C ASP A 120 -15.07 -4.58 -2.15
N PRO A 121 -13.83 -4.53 -1.63
CA PRO A 121 -13.56 -3.94 -0.33
C PRO A 121 -13.64 -2.41 -0.33
N PHE A 122 -13.84 -1.76 -1.47
CA PHE A 122 -14.03 -0.32 -1.60
C PHE A 122 -15.50 0.07 -1.74
N ALA A 123 -16.43 -0.89 -1.78
CA ALA A 123 -17.86 -0.63 -1.99
C ALA A 123 -18.45 0.36 -0.98
N ASN A 124 -17.89 0.38 0.24
CA ASN A 124 -18.30 1.30 1.29
C ASN A 124 -17.46 2.59 1.40
N MET A 125 -16.58 2.86 0.44
CA MET A 125 -15.78 4.08 0.36
C MET A 125 -16.11 4.87 -0.91
N ILE A 126 -15.68 6.12 -0.99
CA ILE A 126 -15.94 7.01 -2.14
C ILE A 126 -14.63 7.39 -2.81
N GLU A 127 -14.51 7.10 -4.09
CA GLU A 127 -13.34 7.50 -4.87
C GLU A 127 -13.43 8.99 -5.24
N ASN A 128 -12.51 9.82 -4.74
CA ASN A 128 -12.35 11.21 -5.15
C ASN A 128 -10.89 11.65 -4.96
N SER A 129 -10.13 11.62 -6.06
CA SER A 129 -8.71 11.96 -6.07
C SER A 129 -8.46 13.45 -5.82
N ASP A 130 -9.27 14.34 -6.39
CA ASP A 130 -9.09 15.79 -6.29
C ASP A 130 -9.16 16.28 -4.85
N LEU A 131 -10.14 15.76 -4.09
CA LEU A 131 -10.29 16.11 -2.68
C LEU A 131 -9.14 15.54 -1.84
N CYS A 132 -8.69 14.33 -2.12
CA CYS A 132 -7.54 13.72 -1.46
C CYS A 132 -6.25 14.52 -1.73
N GLU A 133 -6.06 15.00 -2.97
CA GLU A 133 -4.93 15.82 -3.37
C GLU A 133 -4.95 17.19 -2.66
N MET A 134 -6.11 17.86 -2.64
CA MET A 134 -6.31 19.13 -1.93
C MET A 134 -6.01 18.98 -0.43
N MET A 135 -6.48 17.89 0.19
CA MET A 135 -6.26 17.61 1.61
C MET A 135 -4.87 17.04 1.92
N LYS A 136 -4.06 16.79 0.89
CA LYS A 136 -2.77 16.10 1.00
C LYS A 136 -2.85 14.79 1.81
N LYS A 137 -3.92 14.01 1.62
CA LYS A 137 -4.15 12.70 2.27
C LYS A 137 -4.49 11.60 1.25
N ASN A 138 -4.08 10.35 1.50
CA ASN A 138 -4.45 9.22 0.62
C ASN A 138 -5.91 8.79 0.81
N TYR A 139 -6.46 9.09 1.98
CA TYR A 139 -7.85 8.91 2.32
C TYR A 139 -8.23 9.92 3.38
N VAL A 140 -9.51 10.26 3.44
CA VAL A 140 -10.07 11.21 4.40
C VAL A 140 -11.34 10.60 4.97
N ILE A 141 -11.45 10.56 6.29
CA ILE A 141 -12.67 10.14 6.98
C ILE A 141 -13.43 11.42 7.33
N PHE A 142 -14.66 11.53 6.84
CA PHE A 142 -15.58 12.61 7.19
C PHE A 142 -16.54 12.12 8.27
N ASP A 143 -16.78 12.94 9.28
CA ASP A 143 -17.86 12.79 10.25
C ASP A 143 -18.59 14.14 10.32
N MET A 144 -19.73 14.24 9.65
CA MET A 144 -20.42 15.53 9.41
C MET A 144 -21.93 15.39 9.50
N GLU A 145 -22.63 16.51 9.71
CA GLU A 145 -24.10 16.49 9.70
C GLU A 145 -24.65 16.36 8.26
N ILE A 146 -25.82 15.73 8.10
CA ILE A 146 -26.45 15.53 6.77
C ILE A 146 -26.58 16.85 6.00
N LYS A 147 -26.86 17.96 6.70
CA LYS A 147 -27.04 19.29 6.12
C LYS A 147 -25.74 19.85 5.52
N GLU A 148 -24.61 19.56 6.13
CA GLU A 148 -23.29 20.03 5.68
C GLU A 148 -22.83 19.27 4.42
N ASN A 149 -23.25 18.01 4.27
CA ASN A 149 -22.93 17.18 3.11
C ASN A 149 -23.61 17.69 1.80
N GLU A 150 -24.70 18.48 1.91
CA GLU A 150 -25.36 19.03 0.72
C GLU A 150 -24.48 20.03 -0.04
N GLY A 151 -23.57 20.72 0.68
CA GLY A 151 -22.57 21.64 0.12
C GLY A 151 -21.44 20.96 -0.65
N LEU A 152 -21.30 19.63 -0.55
CA LEU A 152 -20.27 18.88 -1.25
C LEU A 152 -20.69 18.56 -2.69
N HIS A 153 -19.78 18.78 -3.64
CA HIS A 153 -20.00 18.54 -5.07
C HIS A 153 -19.83 17.07 -5.45
N PHE A 154 -20.60 16.18 -4.82
CA PHE A 154 -20.71 14.78 -5.25
C PHE A 154 -21.84 14.56 -6.26
N SER A 155 -21.72 13.50 -7.05
CA SER A 155 -22.81 13.05 -7.93
C SER A 155 -24.04 12.64 -7.12
N THR A 156 -25.22 12.75 -7.71
CA THR A 156 -26.51 12.43 -7.05
C THR A 156 -26.52 11.02 -6.46
N LYS A 157 -25.97 10.05 -7.20
CA LYS A 157 -25.82 8.65 -6.78
C LYS A 157 -24.96 8.50 -5.52
N VAL A 158 -23.87 9.25 -5.43
CA VAL A 158 -22.98 9.23 -4.27
C VAL A 158 -23.67 9.89 -3.07
N LYS A 159 -24.40 11.00 -3.28
CA LYS A 159 -25.19 11.64 -2.22
C LYS A 159 -26.27 10.71 -1.66
N GLU A 160 -26.98 9.97 -2.51
CA GLU A 160 -27.96 8.97 -2.08
C GLU A 160 -27.31 7.82 -1.30
N MET A 161 -26.18 7.30 -1.79
CA MET A 161 -25.42 6.26 -1.09
C MET A 161 -24.98 6.72 0.31
N ILE A 162 -24.52 7.96 0.44
CA ILE A 162 -24.13 8.56 1.72
C ILE A 162 -25.37 8.74 2.62
N LYS A 163 -26.48 9.27 2.11
CA LYS A 163 -27.73 9.48 2.88
C LYS A 163 -28.30 8.16 3.42
N ASN A 164 -28.26 7.09 2.63
CA ASN A 164 -28.72 5.76 3.05
C ASN A 164 -27.90 5.13 4.19
N ARG A 165 -26.71 5.68 4.49
CA ARG A 165 -25.85 5.23 5.60
C ARG A 165 -26.03 6.02 6.89
N SER A 166 -26.89 7.04 6.90
CA SER A 166 -27.14 7.77 8.14
C SER A 166 -27.90 6.88 9.13
N ASN A 167 -27.30 6.60 10.29
CA ASN A 167 -27.89 5.77 11.34
C ASN A 167 -28.96 6.50 12.17
N GLY A 168 -29.81 7.31 11.53
CA GLY A 168 -30.91 8.04 12.19
C GLY A 168 -30.50 9.23 13.07
N ASN A 169 -29.20 9.41 13.35
CA ASN A 169 -28.68 10.49 14.22
C ASN A 169 -28.29 11.78 13.49
N ASN A 170 -28.79 12.01 12.26
CA ASN A 170 -28.44 13.18 11.42
C ASN A 170 -26.93 13.42 11.19
N LYS A 171 -26.08 12.45 11.50
CA LYS A 171 -24.66 12.42 11.20
C LYS A 171 -24.37 11.36 10.16
N ILE A 172 -23.41 11.65 9.29
CA ILE A 172 -22.92 10.71 8.30
C ILE A 172 -21.42 10.60 8.41
N LYS A 173 -20.97 9.35 8.48
CA LYS A 173 -19.56 9.01 8.49
C LYS A 173 -19.22 8.21 7.24
N TYR A 174 -18.22 8.66 6.51
CA TYR A 174 -17.79 7.98 5.28
C TYR A 174 -16.34 8.30 4.95
N THR A 175 -15.71 7.38 4.23
CA THR A 175 -14.31 7.51 3.82
C THR A 175 -14.20 7.84 2.35
N ILE A 176 -13.43 8.88 2.04
CA ILE A 176 -13.02 9.23 0.68
C ILE A 176 -11.61 8.70 0.47
N TYR A 177 -11.31 8.15 -0.71
CA TYR A 177 -9.99 7.61 -1.04
C TYR A 177 -9.54 8.02 -2.45
N ASN A 178 -8.23 7.95 -2.67
CA ASN A 178 -7.59 8.15 -3.97
C ASN A 178 -7.07 6.84 -4.59
N GLN A 179 -6.60 6.95 -5.83
CA GLN A 179 -5.98 5.83 -6.55
C GLN A 179 -4.80 5.18 -5.79
N THR A 180 -4.03 5.97 -5.02
CA THR A 180 -2.90 5.45 -4.23
C THR A 180 -3.36 4.46 -3.15
N LEU A 181 -4.46 4.73 -2.43
CA LEU A 181 -5.00 3.77 -1.47
C LEU A 181 -5.43 2.45 -2.15
N LYS A 182 -6.01 2.56 -3.35
CA LYS A 182 -6.42 1.41 -4.17
C LYS A 182 -5.21 0.57 -4.59
N GLU A 183 -4.12 1.22 -4.98
CA GLU A 183 -2.85 0.57 -5.30
C GLU A 183 -2.20 -0.09 -4.08
N GLN A 184 -2.35 0.46 -2.88
CA GLN A 184 -1.85 -0.18 -1.65
C GLN A 184 -2.52 -1.53 -1.38
N PHE A 185 -3.78 -1.70 -1.78
CA PHE A 185 -4.48 -2.98 -1.68
C PHE A 185 -4.13 -3.92 -2.86
N TYR A 186 -4.38 -3.48 -4.10
CA TYR A 186 -4.26 -4.33 -5.29
C TYR A 186 -2.82 -4.50 -5.79
N GLY A 187 -1.86 -3.70 -5.33
CA GLY A 187 -0.44 -3.78 -5.72
C GLY A 187 0.35 -4.89 -5.01
N TYR A 188 -0.22 -5.49 -3.95
CA TYR A 188 0.46 -6.54 -3.19
C TYR A 188 0.91 -7.75 -4.03
N PRO A 189 0.08 -8.33 -4.91
CA PRO A 189 0.49 -9.46 -5.76
C PRO A 189 1.70 -9.14 -6.64
N ASN A 190 1.77 -7.93 -7.21
CA ASN A 190 2.86 -7.51 -8.09
C ASN A 190 4.20 -7.46 -7.35
N SER A 191 4.18 -7.12 -6.06
CA SER A 191 5.40 -7.06 -5.25
C SER A 191 6.11 -8.40 -5.13
N ARG A 192 5.37 -9.52 -5.13
CA ARG A 192 5.96 -10.88 -5.10
C ARG A 192 6.79 -11.18 -6.36
N ILE A 193 6.29 -10.75 -7.51
CA ILE A 193 6.95 -10.96 -8.80
C ILE A 193 8.28 -10.20 -8.83
N THR A 194 8.32 -8.99 -8.28
CA THR A 194 9.56 -8.21 -8.17
C THR A 194 10.63 -8.97 -7.37
N TYR A 195 10.28 -9.54 -6.22
CA TYR A 195 11.24 -10.32 -5.42
C TYR A 195 11.69 -11.59 -6.14
N PHE A 196 10.79 -12.27 -6.85
CA PHE A 196 11.14 -13.43 -7.66
C PHE A 196 12.13 -13.07 -8.78
N LYS A 197 11.96 -11.92 -9.45
CA LYS A 197 12.94 -11.43 -10.44
C LYS A 197 14.32 -11.24 -9.82
N TRP A 198 14.40 -10.68 -8.62
CA TRP A 198 15.69 -10.51 -7.92
C TRP A 198 16.34 -11.83 -7.51
N ILE A 199 15.54 -12.83 -7.14
CA ILE A 199 16.04 -14.20 -6.90
C ILE A 199 16.68 -14.76 -8.18
N LEU A 200 16.04 -14.59 -9.34
CA LEU A 200 16.60 -15.02 -10.63
C LEU A 200 17.91 -14.30 -10.96
N VAL A 201 17.96 -12.97 -10.81
CA VAL A 201 19.17 -12.18 -11.02
C VAL A 201 20.32 -12.66 -10.13
N SER A 202 20.07 -12.82 -8.84
CA SER A 202 21.10 -13.28 -7.90
C SER A 202 21.56 -14.71 -8.21
N THR A 203 20.64 -15.60 -8.62
CA THR A 203 20.98 -16.96 -9.08
C THR A 203 21.92 -16.94 -10.28
N LEU A 204 21.64 -16.09 -11.29
CA LEU A 204 22.51 -15.94 -12.47
C LEU A 204 23.91 -15.45 -12.10
N ILE A 205 24.01 -14.50 -11.17
CA ILE A 205 25.31 -14.01 -10.68
C ILE A 205 26.08 -15.13 -9.98
N ILE A 206 25.42 -15.95 -9.13
CA ILE A 206 26.05 -17.10 -8.47
C ILE A 206 26.60 -18.08 -9.51
N ILE A 207 25.81 -18.42 -10.54
CA ILE A 207 26.23 -19.35 -11.60
C ILE A 207 27.47 -18.81 -12.33
N ALA A 208 27.47 -17.52 -12.68
CA ALA A 208 28.61 -16.88 -13.34
C ALA A 208 29.87 -16.89 -12.45
N GLN A 209 29.73 -16.58 -11.17
CA GLN A 209 30.84 -16.61 -10.20
C GLN A 209 31.43 -18.01 -10.03
N LEU A 210 30.59 -19.04 -9.92
CA LEU A 210 31.03 -20.43 -9.84
C LEU A 210 31.75 -20.87 -11.13
N THR A 211 31.20 -20.50 -12.30
CA THR A 211 31.81 -20.82 -13.60
C THR A 211 33.20 -20.20 -13.74
N LEU A 212 33.34 -18.91 -13.38
CA LEU A 212 34.64 -18.21 -13.40
C LEU A 212 35.64 -18.84 -12.44
N MET A 213 35.19 -19.21 -11.24
CA MET A 213 36.02 -19.91 -10.25
C MET A 213 36.53 -21.25 -10.79
N ILE A 214 35.67 -22.05 -11.42
CA ILE A 214 36.04 -23.34 -12.03
C ILE A 214 37.05 -23.15 -13.18
N ILE A 215 36.84 -22.14 -14.04
CA ILE A 215 37.76 -21.83 -15.14
C ILE A 215 39.12 -21.39 -14.60
N TYR A 216 39.15 -20.58 -13.54
CA TYR A 216 40.37 -20.12 -12.90
C TYR A 216 41.17 -21.29 -12.31
N PHE A 217 40.53 -22.16 -11.53
CA PHE A 217 41.18 -23.33 -10.96
C PHE A 217 41.62 -24.37 -12.00
N SER A 218 40.88 -24.53 -13.10
CA SER A 218 41.26 -25.45 -14.20
C SER A 218 42.47 -24.97 -15.01
N LYS A 219 42.89 -23.71 -14.87
CA LYS A 219 44.05 -23.12 -15.57
C LYS A 219 45.32 -23.06 -14.71
N ILE A 220 45.20 -23.32 -13.41
CA ILE A 220 46.30 -23.40 -12.44
C ILE A 220 46.77 -24.85 -12.37
#